data_AF-A0A537H5B5-F1
#
_entry.id   AF-A0A537H5B5-F1
#
_cell.length_a   1.000
_cell.length_b   1.000
_cell.length_c   1.000
_cell.angle_alpha   90.00
_cell.angle_beta   90.00
_cell.angle_gamma   90.00
#
_symmetry.space_group_name_H-M   'P 1'
#
loop_
_entity.id
_entity.type
_entity.pdbx_description
1 polymer ?
#
loop_
_entity_poly.entity_id
_entity_poly.type
_entity_poly.pdbx_seq_one_letter_code
_entity_poly.pdbx_strand_id
1 'polypeptide(L)'
;MTCRDFRRSDLSLLPGLFKKGLENFLVVFGDPYPNYDLKRYDFKRTEDLIDGIRSVFEGPRPCIGAVTNQYALNREKEITRALSKVDAGADYVVTNSAFDDYYVLDYIDALRSGGLKVPVFVQLSIPHGLNNLLFVSRRFGIPVPESVKETVSRNPLGGGVQVIARAFAGLRNEVSGIHFSYLFRSHNPIPTYTHLLDAIETDWQLVGSLL
;
A
#
# COMPACT_ATOMS: atom_id res chain seq x y z
N MET A 1 -8.95 -9.17 1.39
CA MET A 1 -9.91 -9.93 0.55
C MET A 1 -9.58 -9.66 -0.92
N THR A 2 -9.68 -10.66 -1.79
CA THR A 2 -9.32 -10.55 -3.20
C THR A 2 -10.54 -10.78 -4.09
N CYS A 3 -10.72 -10.00 -5.16
CA CYS A 3 -11.74 -10.29 -6.19
C CYS A 3 -11.52 -11.67 -6.83
N ARG A 4 -10.26 -12.09 -6.94
CA ARG A 4 -9.87 -13.40 -7.48
C ARG A 4 -10.48 -14.58 -6.75
N ASP A 5 -10.50 -14.54 -5.42
CA ASP A 5 -10.81 -15.71 -4.60
C ASP A 5 -12.17 -15.62 -3.90
N PHE A 6 -12.70 -14.40 -3.74
CA PHE A 6 -13.94 -14.16 -3.00
C PHE A 6 -15.18 -14.37 -3.87
N ARG A 7 -16.17 -15.12 -3.36
CA ARG A 7 -17.43 -15.42 -4.06
C ARG A 7 -18.60 -14.64 -3.47
N ARG A 8 -19.68 -14.48 -4.24
CA ARG A 8 -20.92 -13.84 -3.77
C ARG A 8 -21.53 -14.58 -2.58
N SER A 9 -21.42 -15.90 -2.54
CA SER A 9 -21.87 -16.72 -1.41
C SER A 9 -21.18 -16.35 -0.10
N ASP A 10 -19.93 -15.91 -0.16
CA ASP A 10 -19.09 -15.62 1.01
C ASP A 10 -19.50 -14.30 1.69
N LEU A 11 -20.24 -13.42 0.99
CA LEU A 11 -20.73 -12.15 1.54
C LEU A 11 -21.55 -12.35 2.82
N SER A 12 -22.36 -13.42 2.87
CA SER A 12 -23.20 -13.75 4.03
C SER A 12 -22.41 -13.97 5.33
N LEU A 13 -21.11 -14.28 5.23
CA LEU A 13 -20.23 -14.52 6.37
C LEU A 13 -19.77 -13.21 7.03
N LEU A 14 -19.74 -12.11 6.28
CA LEU A 14 -19.07 -10.87 6.70
C LEU A 14 -19.71 -10.22 7.93
N PRO A 15 -21.05 -10.12 8.06
CA PRO A 15 -21.65 -9.57 9.27
C PRO A 15 -21.31 -10.38 10.53
N GLY A 16 -21.18 -11.71 10.39
CA GLY A 16 -20.78 -12.59 11.47
C GLY A 16 -19.31 -12.41 11.88
N LEU A 17 -18.41 -12.19 10.92
CA LEU A 17 -17.00 -11.91 11.18
C LEU A 17 -16.80 -10.52 11.81
N PHE A 18 -17.55 -9.52 11.34
CA PHE A 18 -17.54 -8.18 11.90
C PHE A 18 -17.96 -8.18 13.38
N LYS A 19 -19.05 -8.89 13.73
CA LYS A 19 -19.49 -9.08 15.13
C LYS A 19 -18.45 -9.78 16.02
N LYS A 20 -17.48 -10.48 15.43
CA LYS A 20 -16.35 -11.12 16.13
C LYS A 20 -15.11 -10.22 16.22
N GLY A 21 -15.19 -8.96 15.78
CA GLY A 21 -14.11 -7.98 15.85
C GLY A 21 -13.25 -7.87 14.58
N LEU A 22 -13.63 -8.52 13.47
CA LEU A 22 -12.94 -8.30 12.20
C LEU A 22 -13.47 -7.03 11.52
N GLU A 23 -12.98 -5.88 11.97
CA GLU A 23 -13.53 -4.56 11.65
C GLU A 23 -12.85 -3.85 10.48
N ASN A 24 -11.78 -4.42 9.90
CA ASN A 24 -11.02 -3.78 8.83
C ASN A 24 -10.76 -4.77 7.68
N PHE A 25 -11.18 -4.41 6.47
CA PHE A 25 -10.97 -5.20 5.27
C PHE A 25 -10.14 -4.43 4.24
N LEU A 26 -8.97 -4.95 3.89
CA LEU A 26 -8.24 -4.50 2.70
C LEU A 26 -8.75 -5.26 1.48
N VAL A 27 -9.36 -4.55 0.53
CA VAL A 27 -9.94 -5.11 -0.70
C VAL A 27 -9.00 -4.84 -1.87
N VAL A 28 -8.59 -5.92 -2.53
CA VAL A 28 -7.69 -5.87 -3.70
C VAL A 28 -8.24 -6.74 -4.81
N PHE A 29 -7.76 -6.56 -6.04
CA PHE A 29 -8.14 -7.45 -7.13
C PHE A 29 -7.57 -8.86 -6.94
N GLY A 30 -6.30 -8.95 -6.57
CA GLY A 30 -5.54 -10.20 -6.45
C GLY A 30 -4.81 -10.56 -7.74
N ASP A 31 -3.67 -11.23 -7.62
CA ASP A 31 -2.86 -11.63 -8.78
C ASP A 31 -3.58 -12.72 -9.58
N PRO A 32 -3.79 -12.57 -10.88
CA PRO A 32 -4.56 -13.54 -11.66
C PRO A 32 -3.94 -14.95 -11.63
N TYR A 33 -4.80 -15.97 -11.66
CA TYR A 33 -4.36 -17.36 -11.80
C TYR A 33 -3.62 -17.59 -13.13
N PRO A 34 -2.73 -18.60 -13.22
CA PRO A 34 -2.31 -19.14 -14.51
C PRO A 34 -3.56 -19.52 -15.32
N ASN A 35 -3.66 -19.06 -16.57
CA ASN A 35 -4.88 -19.11 -17.41
C ASN A 35 -6.02 -18.18 -16.96
N TYR A 36 -5.67 -16.91 -16.73
CA TYR A 36 -6.59 -15.84 -16.35
C TYR A 36 -7.85 -15.80 -17.25
N ASP A 37 -9.01 -16.05 -16.64
CA ASP A 37 -10.32 -15.85 -17.24
C ASP A 37 -11.22 -15.08 -16.26
N LEU A 38 -11.37 -13.78 -16.52
CA LEU A 38 -12.17 -12.86 -15.71
C LEU A 38 -13.64 -13.29 -15.60
N LYS A 39 -14.14 -14.13 -16.52
CA LYS A 39 -15.53 -14.63 -16.47
C LYS A 39 -15.77 -15.56 -15.29
N ARG A 40 -14.71 -16.16 -14.74
CA ARG A 40 -14.79 -17.06 -13.58
C ARG A 40 -14.88 -16.32 -12.26
N TYR A 41 -14.64 -15.01 -12.25
CA TYR A 41 -14.66 -14.22 -11.02
C TYR A 41 -16.05 -13.63 -10.83
N ASP A 42 -16.58 -13.79 -9.62
CA ASP A 42 -17.87 -13.21 -9.22
C ASP A 42 -17.82 -11.67 -9.16
N PHE A 43 -16.63 -11.14 -8.86
CA PHE A 43 -16.30 -9.72 -8.80
C PHE A 43 -15.18 -9.44 -9.82
N LYS A 44 -15.49 -8.64 -10.84
CA LYS A 44 -14.58 -8.40 -11.96
C LYS A 44 -13.76 -7.12 -11.77
N ARG A 45 -14.18 -6.29 -10.83
CA ARG A 45 -13.54 -5.06 -10.42
C ARG A 45 -13.50 -5.00 -8.89
N THR A 46 -12.61 -4.18 -8.33
CA THR A 46 -12.45 -4.02 -6.88
C THR A 46 -13.68 -3.36 -6.26
N GLU A 47 -14.21 -2.35 -6.94
CA GLU A 47 -15.47 -1.66 -6.65
C GLU A 47 -16.67 -2.62 -6.58
N ASP A 48 -16.77 -3.62 -7.48
CA ASP A 48 -17.86 -4.62 -7.41
C ASP A 48 -17.84 -5.37 -6.07
N LEU A 49 -16.64 -5.68 -5.55
CA LEU A 49 -16.48 -6.38 -4.28
C LEU A 49 -16.73 -5.43 -3.10
N ILE A 50 -16.31 -4.17 -3.18
CA ILE A 50 -16.61 -3.15 -2.17
C ILE A 50 -18.12 -2.96 -2.03
N ASP A 51 -18.83 -2.79 -3.15
CA ASP A 51 -20.29 -2.69 -3.18
C ASP A 51 -20.96 -3.96 -2.63
N GLY A 52 -20.44 -5.14 -3.03
CA GLY A 52 -20.88 -6.42 -2.51
C GLY A 52 -20.77 -6.50 -0.99
N ILE A 53 -19.61 -6.13 -0.43
CA ILE A 53 -19.36 -6.09 1.02
C ILE A 53 -20.37 -5.14 1.68
N ARG A 54 -20.57 -3.94 1.16
CA ARG A 54 -21.49 -2.96 1.76
C ARG A 54 -22.94 -3.41 1.75
N SER A 55 -23.37 -4.13 0.72
CA SER A 55 -24.78 -4.51 0.56
C SER A 55 -25.30 -5.49 1.64
N VAL A 56 -24.41 -6.13 2.40
CA VAL A 56 -24.79 -7.05 3.49
C VAL A 56 -24.74 -6.41 4.89
N PHE A 57 -24.52 -5.10 5.00
CA PHE A 57 -24.55 -4.36 6.27
C PHE A 57 -25.66 -3.30 6.26
N GLU A 58 -26.60 -3.40 7.20
CA GLU A 58 -27.71 -2.43 7.39
C GLU A 58 -27.39 -1.37 8.47
N GLY A 59 -26.17 -1.35 9.01
CA GLY A 59 -25.75 -0.51 10.13
C GLY A 59 -24.23 -0.32 10.18
N PRO A 60 -23.60 -0.36 11.37
CA PRO A 60 -22.15 -0.36 11.49
C PRO A 60 -21.52 -1.41 10.56
N ARG A 61 -20.51 -0.99 9.82
CA ARG A 61 -19.81 -1.79 8.81
C ARG A 61 -18.31 -1.76 9.08
N PRO A 62 -17.55 -2.74 8.55
CA PRO A 62 -16.10 -2.67 8.57
C PRO A 62 -15.58 -1.42 7.85
N CYS A 63 -14.42 -0.95 8.27
CA CYS A 63 -13.58 -0.02 7.54
C CYS A 63 -12.97 -0.75 6.33
N ILE A 64 -13.12 -0.18 5.14
CA ILE A 64 -12.74 -0.79 3.87
C ILE A 64 -11.56 0.00 3.28
N GLY A 65 -10.39 -0.64 3.22
CA GLY A 65 -9.24 -0.14 2.49
C GLY A 65 -9.25 -0.60 1.04
N ALA A 66 -8.81 0.26 0.13
CA ALA A 66 -8.53 -0.08 -1.26
C ALA A 66 -7.05 0.18 -1.61
N VAL A 67 -6.58 -0.35 -2.74
CA VAL A 67 -5.20 -0.13 -3.21
C VAL A 67 -5.15 0.69 -4.50
N THR A 68 -4.05 1.41 -4.71
CA THR A 68 -3.77 2.16 -5.93
C THR A 68 -2.30 2.06 -6.33
N ASN A 69 -2.01 2.02 -7.63
CA ASN A 69 -0.63 1.89 -8.13
C ASN A 69 -0.08 3.20 -8.73
N GLN A 70 0.76 3.89 -7.97
CA GLN A 70 1.45 5.11 -8.39
C GLN A 70 2.35 4.93 -9.63
N TYR A 71 2.74 3.69 -9.95
CA TYR A 71 3.60 3.36 -11.10
C TYR A 71 2.82 2.75 -12.28
N ALA A 72 1.49 2.86 -12.29
CA ALA A 72 0.69 2.37 -13.41
C ALA A 72 1.03 3.13 -14.71
N LEU A 73 1.21 2.39 -15.82
CA LEU A 73 1.56 2.97 -17.13
C LEU A 73 0.56 4.03 -17.61
N ASN A 74 -0.74 3.83 -17.33
CA ASN A 74 -1.77 4.82 -17.59
C ASN A 74 -2.22 5.43 -16.26
N ARG A 75 -1.57 6.53 -15.89
CA ARG A 75 -1.80 7.24 -14.62
C ARG A 75 -3.23 7.74 -14.49
N GLU A 76 -3.79 8.36 -15.52
CA GLU A 76 -5.16 8.87 -15.51
C GLU A 76 -6.18 7.76 -15.25
N LYS A 77 -6.01 6.62 -15.93
CA LYS A 77 -6.88 5.46 -15.73
C LYS A 77 -6.76 4.90 -14.32
N GLU A 78 -5.57 4.89 -13.74
CA GLU A 78 -5.39 4.42 -12.37
C GLU A 78 -5.99 5.38 -11.33
N ILE A 79 -5.89 6.70 -11.56
CA ILE A 79 -6.60 7.71 -10.76
C ILE A 79 -8.11 7.48 -10.82
N THR A 80 -8.69 7.35 -12.03
CA THR A 80 -10.13 7.08 -12.20
C THR A 80 -10.57 5.80 -11.48
N ARG A 81 -9.74 4.75 -11.52
CA ARG A 81 -10.00 3.50 -10.78
C ARG A 81 -9.93 3.69 -9.26
N ALA A 82 -8.95 4.44 -8.77
CA ALA A 82 -8.83 4.74 -7.34
C ALA A 82 -10.08 5.49 -6.85
N LEU A 83 -10.51 6.52 -7.58
CA LEU A 83 -11.72 7.28 -7.28
C LEU A 83 -12.98 6.39 -7.35
N SER A 84 -13.10 5.52 -8.35
CA SER A 84 -14.24 4.59 -8.45
C SER A 84 -14.33 3.63 -7.25
N LYS A 85 -13.20 3.22 -6.66
CA LYS A 85 -13.18 2.38 -5.43
C LYS A 85 -13.67 3.17 -4.22
N VAL A 86 -13.36 4.47 -4.16
CA VAL A 86 -13.84 5.38 -3.11
C VAL A 86 -15.33 5.63 -3.28
N ASP A 87 -15.82 5.85 -4.50
CA ASP A 87 -17.25 6.03 -4.77
C ASP A 87 -18.07 4.78 -4.40
N ALA A 88 -17.50 3.58 -4.61
CA ALA A 88 -18.07 2.32 -4.15
C ALA A 88 -18.10 2.20 -2.60
N GLY A 89 -17.31 3.01 -1.89
CA GLY A 89 -17.32 3.13 -0.44
C GLY A 89 -16.07 2.61 0.27
N ALA A 90 -14.90 2.65 -0.36
CA ALA A 90 -13.64 2.54 0.36
C ALA A 90 -13.44 3.76 1.28
N ASP A 91 -13.01 3.51 2.51
CA ASP A 91 -12.76 4.53 3.54
C ASP A 91 -11.34 5.10 3.48
N TYR A 92 -10.40 4.39 2.86
CA TYR A 92 -9.04 4.85 2.64
C TYR A 92 -8.41 4.13 1.46
N VAL A 93 -7.33 4.70 0.93
CA VAL A 93 -6.50 4.08 -0.12
C VAL A 93 -5.08 3.87 0.37
N VAL A 94 -4.46 2.77 -0.05
CA VAL A 94 -3.05 2.45 0.19
C VAL A 94 -2.32 2.39 -1.13
N THR A 95 -1.15 3.01 -1.23
CA THR A 95 -0.32 2.90 -2.44
C THR A 95 0.31 1.52 -2.57
N ASN A 96 0.82 1.18 -3.75
CA ASN A 96 1.77 0.09 -3.88
C ASN A 96 3.10 0.44 -3.21
N SER A 97 3.93 -0.58 -2.99
CA SER A 97 5.26 -0.43 -2.38
C SER A 97 6.13 0.59 -3.11
N ALA A 98 6.75 1.48 -2.35
CA ALA A 98 7.73 2.46 -2.82
C ALA A 98 9.04 2.36 -2.03
N PHE A 99 10.09 2.96 -2.61
CA PHE A 99 11.43 3.09 -2.01
C PHE A 99 11.90 4.55 -1.95
N ASP A 100 11.01 5.49 -2.28
CA ASP A 100 11.25 6.92 -2.32
C ASP A 100 9.94 7.66 -2.03
N ASP A 101 10.07 8.94 -1.71
CA ASP A 101 8.97 9.89 -1.48
C ASP A 101 8.53 10.58 -2.77
N TYR A 102 9.47 10.96 -3.64
CA TYR A 102 9.22 11.81 -4.81
C TYR A 102 8.10 11.33 -5.73
N TYR A 103 8.18 10.09 -6.25
CA TYR A 103 7.17 9.60 -7.19
C TYR A 103 5.82 9.35 -6.51
N VAL A 104 5.84 9.08 -5.20
CA VAL A 104 4.63 8.86 -4.43
C VAL A 104 3.89 10.17 -4.20
N LEU A 105 4.59 11.23 -3.79
CA LEU A 105 4.01 12.56 -3.57
C LEU A 105 3.37 13.12 -4.84
N ASP A 106 4.08 13.06 -5.97
CA ASP A 106 3.54 13.46 -7.27
C ASP A 106 2.21 12.73 -7.58
N TYR A 107 2.17 11.41 -7.37
CA TYR A 107 0.95 10.65 -7.59
C TYR A 107 -0.19 11.00 -6.63
N ILE A 108 0.12 11.25 -5.35
CA ILE A 108 -0.85 11.66 -4.34
C ILE A 108 -1.46 13.03 -4.68
N ASP A 109 -0.65 13.97 -5.13
CA ASP A 109 -1.13 15.29 -5.56
C ASP A 109 -2.09 15.18 -6.75
N ALA A 110 -1.81 14.28 -7.68
CA ALA A 110 -2.73 14.00 -8.78
C ALA A 110 -4.02 13.32 -8.32
N LEU A 111 -3.98 12.40 -7.35
CA LEU A 111 -5.19 11.82 -6.77
C LEU A 111 -6.06 12.89 -6.10
N ARG A 112 -5.44 13.77 -5.30
CA ARG A 112 -6.11 14.90 -4.62
C ARG A 112 -6.72 15.86 -5.63
N SER A 113 -5.96 16.23 -6.65
CA SER A 113 -6.42 17.09 -7.76
C SER A 113 -7.58 16.45 -8.54
N GLY A 114 -7.60 15.13 -8.64
CA GLY A 114 -8.70 14.34 -9.21
C GLY A 114 -9.93 14.25 -8.30
N GLY A 115 -9.88 14.79 -7.08
CA GLY A 115 -11.02 14.83 -6.16
C GLY A 115 -11.06 13.69 -5.13
N LEU A 116 -9.92 13.04 -4.85
CA LEU A 116 -9.84 12.04 -3.77
C LEU A 116 -10.17 12.68 -2.41
N LYS A 117 -11.14 12.12 -1.69
CA LYS A 117 -11.65 12.68 -0.41
C LYS A 117 -11.29 11.88 0.83
N VAL A 118 -10.70 10.69 0.65
CA VAL A 118 -10.39 9.76 1.74
C VAL A 118 -8.91 9.81 2.11
N PRO A 119 -8.55 9.41 3.34
CA PRO A 119 -7.17 9.23 3.76
C PRO A 119 -6.33 8.40 2.78
N VAL A 120 -5.08 8.82 2.59
CA VAL A 120 -4.09 8.11 1.78
C VAL A 120 -2.99 7.59 2.70
N PHE A 121 -2.76 6.29 2.63
CA PHE A 121 -1.63 5.63 3.30
C PHE A 121 -0.59 5.23 2.26
N VAL A 122 0.69 5.44 2.57
CA VAL A 122 1.78 5.07 1.67
C VAL A 122 2.45 3.80 2.14
N GLN A 123 2.61 2.84 1.24
CA GLN A 123 3.37 1.63 1.52
C GLN A 123 4.86 1.84 1.25
N LEU A 124 5.66 1.78 2.32
CA LEU A 124 7.13 1.80 2.24
C LEU A 124 7.70 0.42 2.53
N SER A 125 8.44 -0.14 1.57
CA SER A 125 9.04 -1.46 1.72
C SER A 125 10.54 -1.36 2.02
N ILE A 126 11.00 -1.95 3.12
CA ILE A 126 12.42 -1.90 3.48
C ILE A 126 13.21 -2.93 2.67
N PRO A 127 14.14 -2.52 1.79
CA PRO A 127 14.96 -3.47 1.07
C PRO A 127 16.03 -4.06 2.00
N HIS A 128 16.21 -5.38 1.97
CA HIS A 128 17.25 -6.04 2.77
C HIS A 128 18.67 -5.86 2.19
N GLY A 129 18.77 -5.46 0.93
CA GLY A 129 20.04 -5.30 0.21
C GLY A 129 19.81 -5.18 -1.29
N LEU A 130 20.87 -4.90 -2.05
CA LEU A 130 20.75 -4.56 -3.48
C LEU A 130 20.11 -5.69 -4.29
N ASN A 131 20.49 -6.95 -4.02
CA ASN A 131 19.92 -8.09 -4.72
C ASN A 131 18.41 -8.25 -4.45
N ASN A 132 17.98 -8.06 -3.21
CA ASN A 132 16.56 -8.11 -2.84
C ASN A 132 15.79 -6.95 -3.49
N LEU A 133 16.33 -5.73 -3.42
CA LEU A 133 15.75 -4.55 -4.05
C LEU A 133 15.53 -4.75 -5.56
N LEU A 134 16.57 -5.18 -6.27
CA LEU A 134 16.50 -5.40 -7.72
C LEU A 134 15.57 -6.57 -8.08
N PHE A 135 15.51 -7.61 -7.26
CA PHE A 135 14.57 -8.72 -7.44
C PHE A 135 13.11 -8.24 -7.30
N VAL A 136 12.80 -7.53 -6.21
CA VAL A 136 11.46 -7.00 -5.91
C VAL A 136 11.04 -6.01 -7.00
N SER A 137 11.93 -5.08 -7.37
CA SER A 137 11.72 -4.12 -8.45
C SER A 137 11.31 -4.81 -9.76
N ARG A 138 12.09 -5.80 -10.22
CA ARG A 138 11.76 -6.55 -11.45
C ARG A 138 10.47 -7.35 -11.31
N ARG A 139 10.25 -7.98 -10.15
CA ARG A 139 9.10 -8.88 -9.93
C ARG A 139 7.76 -8.14 -9.93
N PHE A 140 7.74 -6.90 -9.45
CA PHE A 140 6.52 -6.10 -9.25
C PHE A 140 6.47 -4.84 -10.12
N GLY A 141 7.48 -4.59 -10.96
CA GLY A 141 7.53 -3.42 -11.83
C GLY A 141 7.70 -2.11 -11.07
N ILE A 142 8.33 -2.14 -9.89
CA ILE A 142 8.55 -0.94 -9.07
C ILE A 142 9.83 -0.25 -9.55
N PRO A 143 9.78 1.01 -10.02
CA PRO A 143 10.99 1.74 -10.36
C PRO A 143 11.85 1.96 -9.13
N VAL A 144 13.16 1.93 -9.32
CA VAL A 144 14.14 2.17 -8.25
C VAL A 144 15.08 3.28 -8.69
N PRO A 145 15.04 4.46 -8.04
CA PRO A 145 15.97 5.55 -8.32
C PRO A 145 17.43 5.11 -8.17
N GLU A 146 18.34 5.68 -8.95
CA GLU A 146 19.76 5.32 -8.88
C GLU A 146 20.36 5.65 -7.51
N SER A 147 19.93 6.76 -6.89
CA SER A 147 20.30 7.12 -5.53
C SER A 147 19.94 6.06 -4.48
N VAL A 148 18.80 5.38 -4.66
CA VAL A 148 18.38 4.27 -3.80
C VAL A 148 19.30 3.08 -3.99
N LYS A 149 19.64 2.72 -5.24
CA LYS A 149 20.59 1.62 -5.51
C LYS A 149 21.96 1.90 -4.93
N GLU A 150 22.48 3.11 -5.12
CA GLU A 150 23.77 3.54 -4.58
C GLU A 150 23.81 3.45 -3.06
N THR A 151 22.77 3.96 -2.38
CA THR A 151 22.68 3.96 -0.91
C THR A 151 22.71 2.53 -0.37
N VAL A 152 21.88 1.64 -0.95
CA VAL A 152 21.82 0.24 -0.55
C VAL A 152 23.10 -0.52 -0.91
N SER A 153 23.78 -0.16 -2.00
CA SER A 153 25.06 -0.76 -2.39
C SER A 153 26.20 -0.38 -1.45
N ARG A 154 26.28 0.90 -1.05
CA ARG A 154 27.32 1.41 -0.14
C ARG A 154 27.15 0.92 1.30
N ASN A 155 25.92 0.65 1.74
CA ASN A 155 25.64 0.15 3.07
C ASN A 155 24.73 -1.10 3.01
N PRO A 156 25.29 -2.30 2.81
CA PRO A 156 24.51 -3.52 2.68
C PRO A 156 23.69 -3.91 3.91
N LEU A 157 24.09 -3.45 5.11
CA LEU A 157 23.44 -3.83 6.38
C LEU A 157 22.42 -2.80 6.87
N GLY A 158 22.54 -1.52 6.48
CA GLY A 158 21.67 -0.44 6.95
C GLY A 158 21.13 0.48 5.85
N GLY A 159 21.59 0.34 4.61
CA GLY A 159 21.21 1.24 3.52
C GLY A 159 19.72 1.19 3.20
N GLY A 160 19.06 0.04 3.37
CA GLY A 160 17.62 -0.05 3.22
C GLY A 160 16.83 0.70 4.29
N VAL A 161 17.29 0.64 5.54
CA VAL A 161 16.73 1.44 6.64
C VAL A 161 16.93 2.93 6.36
N GLN A 162 18.13 3.33 5.93
CA GLN A 162 18.43 4.72 5.58
C GLN A 162 17.52 5.25 4.46
N VAL A 163 17.32 4.46 3.40
CA VAL A 163 16.42 4.82 2.30
C VAL A 163 14.99 5.05 2.79
N ILE A 164 14.47 4.14 3.62
CA ILE A 164 13.08 4.23 4.10
C ILE A 164 12.91 5.30 5.18
N ALA A 165 13.89 5.54 6.03
CA ALA A 165 13.87 6.65 6.99
C ALA A 165 13.79 8.01 6.25
N ARG A 166 14.58 8.17 5.17
CA ARG A 166 14.51 9.36 4.32
C ARG A 166 13.14 9.52 3.65
N ALA A 167 12.61 8.46 3.04
CA ALA A 167 11.29 8.50 2.42
C ALA A 167 10.19 8.82 3.45
N PHE A 168 10.27 8.22 4.65
CA PHE A 168 9.36 8.54 5.75
C PHE A 168 9.40 10.01 6.13
N ALA A 169 10.59 10.61 6.25
CA ALA A 169 10.73 12.03 6.60
C ALA A 169 10.05 12.96 5.59
N GLY A 170 10.12 12.65 4.29
CA GLY A 170 9.44 13.39 3.23
C GLY A 170 7.92 13.17 3.18
N LEU A 171 7.44 12.02 3.63
CA LEU A 171 6.03 11.64 3.53
C LEU A 171 5.22 11.94 4.81
N ARG A 172 5.83 11.92 6.00
CA ARG A 172 5.12 11.86 7.29
C ARG A 172 4.12 12.99 7.56
N ASN A 173 4.34 14.16 6.97
CA ASN A 173 3.43 15.31 7.10
C ASN A 173 2.51 15.49 5.89
N GLU A 174 2.76 14.72 4.83
CA GLU A 174 2.06 14.84 3.56
C GLU A 174 0.97 13.78 3.38
N VAL A 175 0.96 12.73 4.19
CA VAL A 175 0.02 11.60 4.04
C VAL A 175 -0.63 11.22 5.37
N SER A 176 -1.75 10.49 5.32
CA SER A 176 -2.52 10.13 6.51
C SER A 176 -1.86 9.03 7.35
N GLY A 177 -0.91 8.31 6.79
CA GLY A 177 -0.10 7.34 7.50
C GLY A 177 0.83 6.54 6.59
N ILE A 178 1.73 5.79 7.20
CA ILE A 178 2.69 4.94 6.50
C ILE A 178 2.41 3.48 6.85
N HIS A 179 2.25 2.65 5.82
CA HIS A 179 2.18 1.21 5.93
C HIS A 179 3.56 0.60 5.64
N PHE A 180 4.31 0.28 6.67
CA PHE A 180 5.61 -0.37 6.47
C PHE A 180 5.42 -1.85 6.10
N SER A 181 6.17 -2.30 5.10
CA SER A 181 6.20 -3.70 4.71
C SER A 181 7.61 -4.22 4.49
N TYR A 182 7.75 -5.54 4.55
CA TYR A 182 9.04 -6.22 4.42
C TYR A 182 8.93 -7.33 3.38
N LEU A 183 9.62 -7.16 2.25
CA LEU A 183 9.49 -8.03 1.08
C LEU A 183 10.61 -9.08 0.99
N PHE A 184 11.18 -9.46 2.14
CA PHE A 184 12.21 -10.50 2.24
C PHE A 184 11.85 -11.56 3.29
N ARG A 185 11.04 -12.54 2.90
CA ARG A 185 10.39 -13.47 3.85
C ARG A 185 11.32 -14.49 4.53
N SER A 186 12.59 -14.55 4.18
CA SER A 186 13.54 -15.54 4.73
C SER A 186 14.22 -15.10 6.02
N HIS A 187 14.00 -13.86 6.49
CA HIS A 187 14.63 -13.29 7.69
C HIS A 187 13.59 -12.70 8.63
N ASN A 188 13.90 -12.68 9.92
CA ASN A 188 13.06 -12.01 10.92
C ASN A 188 13.08 -10.49 10.64
N PRO A 189 11.91 -9.86 10.37
CA PRO A 189 11.87 -8.42 10.08
C PRO A 189 11.99 -7.53 11.33
N ILE A 190 11.78 -8.08 12.54
CA ILE A 190 11.73 -7.29 13.78
C ILE A 190 12.99 -6.45 14.01
N PRO A 191 14.23 -6.97 13.86
CA PRO A 191 15.43 -6.15 14.03
C PRO A 191 15.50 -4.99 13.02
N THR A 192 15.06 -5.21 11.78
CA THR A 192 15.04 -4.16 10.76
C THR A 192 14.03 -3.07 11.10
N TYR A 193 12.84 -3.45 11.58
CA TYR A 193 11.84 -2.47 12.01
C TYR A 193 12.28 -1.69 13.25
N THR A 194 12.91 -2.36 14.23
CA THR A 194 13.41 -1.69 15.43
C THR A 194 14.44 -0.62 15.04
N HIS A 195 15.41 -0.98 14.19
CA HIS A 195 16.41 -0.02 13.69
C HIS A 195 15.77 1.12 12.86
N LEU A 196 14.72 0.83 12.09
CA LEU A 196 13.99 1.90 11.40
C LEU A 196 13.32 2.87 12.38
N LEU A 197 12.67 2.35 13.43
CA LEU A 197 12.04 3.18 14.45
C LEU A 197 13.07 4.06 15.17
N ASP A 198 14.22 3.50 15.56
CA ASP A 198 15.32 4.25 16.16
C ASP A 198 15.83 5.37 15.23
N ALA A 199 15.97 5.07 13.94
CA ALA A 199 16.43 6.04 12.94
C ALA A 199 15.45 7.20 12.76
N ILE A 200 14.15 6.93 12.64
CA ILE A 200 13.14 7.99 12.48
C ILE A 200 12.93 8.81 13.75
N GLU A 201 13.12 8.22 14.94
CA GLU A 201 13.08 8.93 16.23
C GLU A 201 14.33 9.80 16.45
N THR A 202 15.51 9.34 16.06
CA THR A 202 16.76 10.10 16.22
C THR A 202 16.76 11.35 15.33
N ASP A 203 16.36 11.21 14.06
CA ASP A 203 16.18 12.35 13.16
C ASP A 203 15.12 13.33 13.69
N TRP A 204 14.09 12.83 14.37
CA TRP A 204 13.08 13.67 15.03
C TRP A 204 13.67 14.50 16.17
N GLN A 205 14.47 13.90 17.05
CA GLN A 205 15.10 14.63 18.16
C GLN A 205 16.05 15.73 17.64
N LEU A 206 16.78 15.46 16.56
CA LEU A 206 17.66 16.45 15.93
C LEU A 206 16.87 17.64 15.35
N VAL A 207 15.77 17.39 14.63
CA VAL A 207 14.92 18.45 14.06
C VAL A 207 14.13 19.21 15.13
N GLY A 208 13.61 18.51 16.15
CA GLY A 208 12.88 19.12 17.26
C GLY A 208 13.73 19.98 18.19
N SER A 209 15.06 19.79 18.20
CA SER A 209 16.00 20.64 18.95
C SER A 209 16.40 21.93 18.22
N LEU A 210 16.03 22.06 16.93
CA LEU A 210 16.31 23.22 16.07
C LEU A 210 15.09 24.14 15.88
N LEU A 211 13.95 23.81 16.51
CA LEU A 211 12.72 24.60 16.58
C LEU A 211 12.53 25.16 17.99
#